data_AF-A0A285VTG0-F1
#
_entry.id   AF-A0A285VTG0-F1
#
_cell.length_a   1.000
_cell.length_b   1.000
_cell.length_c   1.000
_cell.angle_alpha   90.00
_cell.angle_beta   90.00
_cell.angle_gamma   90.00
#
_symmetry.space_group_name_H-M   'P 1'
#
loop_
_entity.id
_entity.type
_entity.pdbx_description
1 polymer ?
#
loop_
_entity_poly.entity_id
_entity_poly.type
_entity_poly.pdbx_seq_one_letter_code
_entity_poly.pdbx_strand_id
1 'polypeptide(L)'
;MGIFDVFRRRRDLGPTAAGRPERPASQPHPGFRLVEADGTASLTLDLGELPTDGVVEESGEEPNGAFWEGVAHFVAPELVSRLELDSEGSMFAAYGAPADLGALRDRLLPLVNEPGSMATVLDRAARDGVTLEGHGR
;
A
#
# COMPACT_ATOMS: atom_id res chain seq x y z
N MET A 1 -9.52 -63.21 -17.19
CA MET A 1 -10.85 -63.81 -16.94
C MET A 1 -11.25 -63.45 -15.53
N GLY A 2 -12.30 -62.65 -15.34
CA GLY A 2 -12.73 -62.14 -14.02
C GLY A 2 -13.65 -60.93 -14.17
N ILE A 3 -14.93 -61.23 -14.34
CA ILE A 3 -16.10 -60.38 -14.54
C ILE A 3 -16.82 -60.24 -13.20
N PHE A 4 -17.17 -59.01 -12.78
CA PHE A 4 -18.26 -58.70 -11.83
C PHE A 4 -18.80 -57.30 -12.22
N ASP A 5 -19.98 -57.27 -12.86
CA ASP A 5 -21.28 -56.81 -12.33
C ASP A 5 -21.37 -55.28 -12.14
N VAL A 6 -22.01 -54.49 -13.02
CA VAL A 6 -23.43 -54.34 -13.43
C VAL A 6 -24.25 -53.37 -12.52
N PHE A 7 -24.52 -52.20 -13.13
CA PHE A 7 -25.77 -51.40 -13.17
C PHE A 7 -26.33 -50.58 -11.97
N ARG A 8 -26.34 -49.25 -12.24
CA ARG A 8 -27.47 -48.28 -12.24
C ARG A 8 -28.31 -48.02 -10.97
N ARG A 9 -28.37 -46.73 -10.58
CA ARG A 9 -29.54 -45.79 -10.68
C ARG A 9 -29.12 -44.39 -10.15
N ARG A 10 -29.09 -43.36 -11.00
CA ARG A 10 -30.12 -42.34 -11.31
C ARG A 10 -30.44 -41.35 -10.17
N ARG A 11 -30.15 -40.07 -10.41
CA ARG A 11 -31.02 -38.86 -10.47
C ARG A 11 -30.20 -37.66 -10.01
N ASP A 12 -29.82 -36.77 -10.93
CA ASP A 12 -30.54 -35.53 -11.29
C ASP A 12 -30.53 -34.50 -10.15
N LEU A 13 -29.88 -33.35 -10.38
CA LEU A 13 -30.46 -31.99 -10.22
C LEU A 13 -29.37 -30.91 -10.40
N GLY A 14 -29.53 -30.11 -11.47
CA GLY A 14 -29.41 -28.65 -11.44
C GLY A 14 -28.02 -28.00 -11.40
N PRO A 15 -27.87 -26.80 -11.98
CA PRO A 15 -26.59 -26.28 -12.42
C PRO A 15 -25.81 -25.70 -11.23
N THR A 16 -24.58 -26.16 -11.01
CA THR A 16 -23.64 -25.34 -10.23
C THR A 16 -23.36 -24.12 -11.07
N ALA A 17 -23.87 -22.99 -10.59
CA ALA A 17 -23.58 -21.66 -11.09
C ALA A 17 -22.11 -21.60 -11.52
N ALA A 18 -21.87 -21.08 -12.73
CA ALA A 18 -20.55 -20.66 -13.15
C ALA A 18 -19.98 -19.82 -12.01
N GLY A 19 -19.07 -20.43 -11.24
CA GLY A 19 -18.27 -19.70 -10.29
C GLY A 19 -17.62 -18.61 -11.10
N ARG A 20 -18.02 -17.36 -10.84
CA ARG A 20 -17.22 -16.19 -11.17
C ARG A 20 -15.78 -16.60 -10.87
N PRO A 21 -14.82 -16.50 -11.79
CA PRO A 21 -13.44 -16.72 -11.41
C PRO A 21 -13.23 -15.79 -10.21
N GLU A 22 -12.97 -16.36 -9.03
CA GLU A 22 -12.50 -15.57 -7.93
C GLU A 22 -11.33 -14.79 -8.53
N ARG A 23 -11.46 -13.45 -8.56
CA ARG A 23 -10.35 -12.60 -8.98
C ARG A 23 -9.17 -13.14 -8.19
N PRO A 24 -8.07 -13.56 -8.83
CA PRO A 24 -6.92 -13.99 -8.04
C PRO A 24 -6.68 -12.87 -7.03
N ALA A 25 -6.68 -13.24 -5.74
CA ALA A 25 -6.32 -12.31 -4.69
C ALA A 25 -5.05 -11.64 -5.19
N SER A 26 -5.13 -10.33 -5.44
CA SER A 26 -3.97 -9.58 -5.89
C SER A 26 -3.03 -9.61 -4.71
N GLN A 27 -2.12 -10.58 -4.68
CA GLN A 27 -0.93 -10.45 -3.86
C GLN A 27 0.14 -9.83 -4.74
N PRO A 28 0.35 -8.50 -4.71
CA PRO A 28 1.65 -7.93 -4.95
C PRO A 28 2.32 -7.61 -3.60
N HIS A 29 3.64 -7.68 -3.60
CA HIS A 29 4.51 -7.41 -2.46
C HIS A 29 4.29 -5.99 -1.87
N PRO A 30 4.78 -5.72 -0.64
CA PRO A 30 4.74 -4.39 -0.05
C PRO A 30 5.38 -3.38 -1.02
N GLY A 31 4.64 -2.32 -1.33
CA GLY A 31 5.12 -1.32 -2.26
C GLY A 31 4.01 -0.47 -2.84
N PHE A 32 4.41 0.65 -3.41
CA PHE A 32 3.47 1.60 -3.99
C PHE A 32 2.81 1.08 -5.26
N ARG A 33 1.52 1.36 -5.39
CA ARG A 33 0.73 1.14 -6.60
C ARG A 33 0.45 2.48 -7.27
N LEU A 34 0.95 2.66 -8.50
CA LEU A 34 0.61 3.79 -9.36
C LEU A 34 -0.48 3.35 -10.35
N VAL A 35 -1.62 4.03 -10.36
CA VAL A 35 -2.74 3.77 -11.27
C VAL A 35 -3.10 5.05 -12.01
N GLU A 36 -3.37 4.94 -13.31
CA GLU A 36 -3.86 6.04 -14.14
C GLU A 36 -5.29 5.72 -14.62
N ALA A 37 -6.23 6.65 -14.43
CA ALA A 37 -7.62 6.52 -14.85
C ALA A 37 -8.23 7.90 -15.19
N ASP A 38 -8.92 7.99 -16.33
CA ASP A 38 -9.69 9.18 -16.74
C ASP A 38 -8.94 10.53 -16.67
N GLY A 39 -7.64 10.52 -16.92
CA GLY A 39 -6.80 11.73 -16.92
C GLY A 39 -6.25 12.12 -15.54
N THR A 40 -6.53 11.33 -14.51
CA THR A 40 -5.98 11.46 -13.16
C THR A 40 -5.12 10.25 -12.84
N ALA A 41 -4.06 10.42 -12.07
CA ALA A 41 -3.26 9.33 -11.54
C ALA A 41 -3.27 9.33 -10.01
N SER A 42 -3.15 8.15 -9.42
CA SER A 42 -3.05 7.95 -7.99
C SER A 42 -1.87 7.06 -7.64
N LEU A 43 -1.20 7.38 -6.53
CA LEU A 43 -0.17 6.58 -5.90
C LEU A 43 -0.69 6.15 -4.53
N THR A 44 -0.81 4.84 -4.29
CA THR A 44 -1.27 4.31 -3.01
C THR A 44 -0.29 3.32 -2.42
N LEU A 45 -0.30 3.18 -1.09
CA LEU A 45 0.45 2.19 -0.33
C LEU A 45 -0.42 1.69 0.83
N ASP A 46 -0.62 0.37 0.89
CA ASP A 46 -1.29 -0.28 2.01
C ASP A 46 -0.33 -0.36 3.21
N LEU A 47 -0.81 -0.02 4.41
CA LEU A 47 -0.01 0.12 5.63
C LEU A 47 -0.34 -0.97 6.68
N GLY A 48 0.58 -1.19 7.63
CA GLY A 48 0.41 -2.10 8.76
C GLY A 48 1.13 -3.45 8.63
N GLU A 49 1.82 -3.70 7.52
CA GLU A 49 2.68 -4.86 7.32
C GLU A 49 3.99 -4.51 6.57
N LEU A 50 4.43 -3.24 6.64
CA LEU A 50 5.65 -2.82 5.95
C LEU A 50 6.91 -3.26 6.72
N PRO A 51 8.01 -3.56 6.01
CA PRO A 51 9.29 -3.90 6.65
C PRO A 51 9.81 -2.89 7.68
N THR A 52 9.40 -1.63 7.57
CA THR A 52 9.83 -0.53 8.43
C THR A 52 8.89 -0.22 9.59
N ASP A 53 7.72 -0.84 9.67
CA ASP A 53 6.70 -0.52 10.70
C ASP A 53 7.27 -0.70 12.11
N GLY A 54 8.02 -1.77 12.36
CA GLY A 54 8.65 -1.99 13.67
C GLY A 54 9.61 -0.88 14.10
N VAL A 55 10.36 -0.27 13.15
CA VAL A 55 11.26 0.86 13.48
C VAL A 55 10.47 2.13 13.76
N VAL A 56 9.34 2.33 13.08
CA VAL A 56 8.43 3.46 13.34
C VAL A 56 7.83 3.33 14.74
N GLU A 57 7.30 2.15 15.07
CA GLU A 57 6.73 1.86 16.39
C GLU A 57 7.76 2.00 17.52
N GLU A 58 8.98 1.51 17.33
CA GLU A 58 10.08 1.66 18.30
C GLU A 58 10.47 3.12 18.55
N SER A 59 10.21 4.01 17.58
CA SER A 59 10.41 5.46 17.74
C SER A 59 9.27 6.17 18.48
N GLY A 60 8.16 5.47 18.74
CA GLY A 60 6.97 6.00 19.41
C GLY A 60 5.93 6.62 18.47
N GLU A 61 6.13 6.54 17.17
CA GLU A 61 5.20 6.98 16.12
C GLU A 61 4.31 5.80 15.69
N GLU A 62 3.12 6.08 15.17
CA GLU A 62 2.25 5.05 14.58
C GLU A 62 2.45 5.01 13.05
N PRO A 63 2.71 3.85 12.41
CA PRO A 63 2.94 3.74 10.97
C PRO A 63 1.64 3.84 10.13
N ASN A 64 0.78 4.81 10.45
CA ASN A 64 -0.51 5.06 9.82
C ASN A 64 -0.40 6.04 8.62
N GLY A 65 -1.52 6.27 7.92
CA GLY A 65 -1.54 7.18 6.76
C GLY A 65 -1.06 8.60 7.08
N ALA A 66 -1.44 9.15 8.24
CA ALA A 66 -1.05 10.50 8.65
C ALA A 66 0.47 10.62 8.88
N PHE A 67 1.10 9.59 9.45
CA PHE A 67 2.55 9.50 9.55
C PHE A 67 3.21 9.50 8.17
N TRP A 68 2.71 8.69 7.24
CA TRP A 68 3.28 8.62 5.89
C TRP A 68 3.10 9.90 5.08
N GLU A 69 2.03 10.69 5.31
CA GLU A 69 1.92 12.05 4.78
C GLU A 69 2.98 12.98 5.35
N GLY A 70 3.21 12.95 6.67
CA GLY A 70 4.26 13.78 7.26
C GLY A 70 5.65 13.39 6.78
N VAL A 71 5.92 12.10 6.61
CA VAL A 71 7.16 11.63 5.96
C VAL A 71 7.28 12.24 4.57
N ALA A 72 6.24 12.17 3.73
CA ALA A 72 6.24 12.75 2.40
C ALA A 72 6.51 14.27 2.42
N HIS A 73 5.82 15.01 3.30
CA HIS A 73 6.03 16.44 3.50
C HIS A 73 7.47 16.76 3.95
N PHE A 74 8.06 15.93 4.79
CA PHE A 74 9.39 16.17 5.34
C PHE A 74 10.52 15.88 4.35
N VAL A 75 10.38 14.82 3.53
CA VAL A 75 11.45 14.37 2.63
C VAL A 75 11.34 14.89 1.20
N ALA A 76 10.16 15.35 0.81
CA ALA A 76 9.85 15.82 -0.54
C ALA A 76 8.80 16.96 -0.57
N PRO A 77 8.98 18.04 0.21
CA PRO A 77 8.00 19.13 0.28
C PRO A 77 7.66 19.75 -1.09
N GLU A 78 8.65 19.82 -1.98
CA GLU A 78 8.48 20.34 -3.34
C GLU A 78 7.56 19.46 -4.20
N LEU A 79 7.59 18.14 -4.03
CA LEU A 79 6.69 17.22 -4.74
C LEU A 79 5.29 17.31 -4.16
N VAL A 80 5.17 17.23 -2.83
CA VAL A 80 3.88 17.27 -2.14
C VAL A 80 3.13 18.57 -2.44
N SER A 81 3.81 19.71 -2.61
CA SER A 81 3.16 20.98 -2.98
C SER A 81 2.39 20.97 -4.31
N ARG A 82 2.60 19.95 -5.16
CA ARG A 82 1.93 19.77 -6.46
C ARG A 82 0.95 18.59 -6.48
N LEU A 83 0.82 17.87 -5.36
CA LEU A 83 0.01 16.67 -5.22
C LEU A 83 -1.09 16.93 -4.21
N GLU A 84 -2.20 16.21 -4.37
CA GLU A 84 -3.26 16.12 -3.37
C GLU A 84 -3.02 14.86 -2.55
N LEU A 85 -2.90 14.99 -1.23
CA LEU A 85 -2.79 13.85 -0.31
C LEU A 85 -4.14 13.61 0.36
N ASP A 86 -4.52 12.35 0.50
CA ASP A 86 -5.78 11.91 1.11
C ASP A 86 -5.56 10.54 1.79
N SER A 87 -4.57 10.49 2.68
CA SER A 87 -4.19 9.26 3.36
C SER A 87 -5.13 8.98 4.52
N GLU A 88 -5.49 7.70 4.65
CA GLU A 88 -6.35 7.19 5.72
C GLU A 88 -5.54 6.28 6.65
N GLY A 89 -6.09 5.94 7.82
CA GLY A 89 -5.36 5.19 8.85
C GLY A 89 -4.54 3.99 8.34
N SER A 90 -5.09 3.20 7.42
CA SER A 90 -4.41 2.03 6.85
C SER A 90 -3.84 2.23 5.43
N MET A 91 -3.84 3.45 4.90
CA MET A 91 -3.45 3.71 3.51
C MET A 91 -2.80 5.09 3.35
N PHE A 92 -1.64 5.13 2.73
CA PHE A 92 -1.14 6.36 2.12
C PHE A 92 -1.75 6.53 0.72
N ALA A 93 -2.23 7.73 0.39
CA ALA A 93 -2.75 8.04 -0.94
C ALA A 93 -2.35 9.45 -1.41
N ALA A 94 -1.92 9.54 -2.66
CA ALA A 94 -1.61 10.79 -3.34
C ALA A 94 -2.19 10.81 -4.76
N TYR A 95 -2.59 11.99 -5.24
CA TYR A 95 -3.17 12.20 -6.56
C TYR A 95 -2.48 13.35 -7.28
N GLY A 96 -2.36 13.24 -8.61
CA GLY A 96 -1.77 14.30 -9.42
C GLY A 96 -1.18 13.82 -10.73
N ALA A 97 -0.16 14.53 -11.21
CA ALA A 97 0.52 14.19 -12.46
C ALA A 97 1.34 12.90 -12.30
N PRO A 98 1.30 11.96 -13.26
CA PRO A 98 2.05 10.69 -13.18
C PRO A 98 3.56 10.87 -12.93
N ALA A 99 4.15 11.93 -13.51
CA ALA A 99 5.57 12.22 -13.33
C ALA A 99 5.92 12.61 -11.89
N ASP A 100 5.09 13.44 -11.24
CA ASP A 100 5.29 13.86 -9.85
C ASP A 100 5.04 12.69 -8.89
N LEU A 101 4.01 11.87 -9.15
CA LEU A 101 3.73 10.65 -8.36
C LEU A 101 4.85 9.62 -8.50
N GLY A 102 5.40 9.44 -9.71
CA GLY A 102 6.56 8.56 -9.93
C GLY A 102 7.79 9.04 -9.15
N ALA A 103 8.06 10.34 -9.15
CA ALA A 103 9.16 10.91 -8.38
C ALA A 103 8.94 10.77 -6.86
N LEU A 104 7.71 10.96 -6.37
CA LEU A 104 7.38 10.75 -4.96
C LEU A 104 7.55 9.29 -4.55
N ARG A 105 7.08 8.35 -5.39
CA ARG A 105 7.29 6.92 -5.18
C ARG A 105 8.77 6.61 -5.02
N ASP A 106 9.60 7.04 -5.95
CA ASP A 106 11.03 6.71 -5.94
C ASP A 106 11.74 7.30 -4.71
N ARG A 107 11.25 8.43 -4.18
CA ARG A 107 11.74 9.03 -2.95
C ARG A 107 11.36 8.26 -1.69
N LEU A 108 10.13 7.73 -1.65
CA LEU A 108 9.58 7.03 -0.48
C LEU A 108 9.92 5.54 -0.47
N LEU A 109 10.17 4.92 -1.63
CA LEU A 109 10.38 3.48 -1.74
C LEU A 109 11.51 2.92 -0.85
N PRO A 110 12.67 3.58 -0.69
CA PRO A 110 13.68 3.13 0.27
C PRO A 110 13.17 3.16 1.71
N LEU A 111 12.36 4.16 2.08
CA LEU A 111 11.80 4.30 3.42
C LEU A 111 10.78 3.20 3.75
N VAL A 112 10.15 2.61 2.74
CA VAL A 112 9.23 1.47 2.90
C VAL A 112 9.99 0.15 3.08
N ASN A 113 11.13 -0.02 2.41
CA ASN A 113 11.82 -1.31 2.31
C ASN A 113 13.01 -1.45 3.25
N GLU A 114 13.61 -0.34 3.69
CA GLU A 114 14.89 -0.33 4.39
C GLU A 114 14.75 0.32 5.77
N PRO A 115 14.73 -0.47 6.86
CA PRO A 115 14.61 0.05 8.22
C PRO A 115 15.67 1.11 8.58
N GLY A 116 16.91 0.96 8.08
CA GLY A 116 17.97 1.95 8.31
C GLY A 116 17.72 3.29 7.62
N SER A 117 17.07 3.28 6.46
CA SER A 117 16.68 4.49 5.74
C SER A 117 15.55 5.22 6.48
N MET A 118 14.56 4.49 7.01
CA MET A 118 13.52 5.05 7.87
C MET A 118 14.09 5.61 9.19
N ALA A 119 14.94 4.86 9.88
CA ALA A 119 15.59 5.32 11.12
C ALA A 119 16.35 6.65 10.92
N THR A 120 17.04 6.80 9.79
CA THR A 120 17.74 8.04 9.43
C THR A 120 16.78 9.23 9.29
N VAL A 121 15.59 9.01 8.74
CA VAL A 121 14.56 10.05 8.61
C VAL A 121 13.98 10.42 9.97
N LEU A 122 13.66 9.42 10.81
CA LEU A 122 13.15 9.63 12.18
C LEU A 122 14.15 10.42 13.03
N ASP A 123 15.42 10.02 13.03
CA ASP A 123 16.50 10.74 13.74
C ASP A 123 16.65 12.19 13.26
N ARG A 124 16.40 12.43 11.97
CA ARG A 124 16.45 13.78 11.40
C ARG A 124 15.25 14.61 11.83
N ALA A 125 14.03 14.07 11.73
CA ALA A 125 12.83 14.76 12.17
C ALA A 125 12.92 15.13 13.66
N ALA A 126 13.37 14.20 14.52
CA ALA A 126 13.57 14.44 15.94
C ALA A 126 14.58 15.57 16.22
N ARG A 127 15.70 15.60 15.50
CA ARG A 127 16.72 16.66 15.63
C ARG A 127 16.22 18.03 15.16
N ASP A 128 15.40 18.04 14.12
CA ASP A 128 14.81 19.24 13.54
C ASP A 128 13.57 19.71 14.33
N GLY A 129 13.11 18.93 15.33
CA GLY A 129 11.93 19.23 16.15
C GLY A 129 10.62 19.12 15.36
N VAL A 130 10.59 18.27 14.32
CA VAL A 130 9.43 18.05 13.45
C VAL A 130 8.71 16.78 13.88
N THR A 131 7.40 16.87 14.06
CA THR A 131 6.51 15.72 14.24
C THR A 131 6.07 15.20 12.87
N LEU A 132 6.16 13.89 12.65
CA LEU A 132 5.76 13.28 11.37
C LEU A 132 4.29 12.86 11.37
N GLU A 133 3.70 12.57 12.52
CA GLU A 133 2.25 12.42 12.64
C GLU A 133 1.51 13.78 12.54
N GLY A 134 0.33 13.80 11.91
CA GLY A 134 -0.61 14.92 12.00
C GLY A 134 -0.48 16.03 10.95
N HIS A 135 0.16 15.76 9.81
CA HIS A 135 0.16 16.68 8.68
C HIS A 135 -1.11 16.62 7.80
N GLY A 136 -1.98 15.63 8.03
CA GLY A 136 -3.34 15.58 7.49
C GLY A 136 -4.18 16.69 8.12
N ARG A 137 -4.59 17.65 7.30
CA ARG A 137 -5.42 18.79 7.71
C ARG A 137 -6.86 18.42 8.01
#